data_AF-A0A9J7BLJ6-F1
#
_entry.id   AF-A0A9J7BLJ6-F1
#
_cell.length_a   1.000
_cell.length_b   1.000
_cell.length_c   1.000
_cell.angle_alpha   90.00
_cell.angle_beta   90.00
_cell.angle_gamma   90.00
#
_symmetry.space_group_name_H-M   'P 1'
#
loop_
_entity.id
_entity.type
_entity.pdbx_description
1 polymer ?
#
loop_
_entity_poly.entity_id
_entity_poly.type
_entity_poly.pdbx_seq_one_letter_code
_entity_poly.pdbx_strand_id
1 'polypeptide(L)'
;MIQLSVSDAKLHCNHVKPEQCWAIAVSDVVLIAEYTTDEGPKVDDYFLVFITREEGELYYSNVTMYAAGINESLTALESLLGCSLELALSSSTEMKSRVVWPQKLAGSAYFRYEQVVPEGFWDRVRSRVQGTRMESHVADSVCEYLAALNQPEPHINATESTPSP
;
A
#
# COMPACT_ATOMS: atom_id res chain seq x y z
N MET A 1 -16.26 -15.96 -0.07
CA MET A 1 -15.90 -14.96 0.94
C MET A 1 -14.41 -14.70 0.84
N ILE A 2 -13.99 -13.44 1.02
CA ILE A 2 -12.58 -13.07 1.14
C ILE A 2 -12.22 -13.12 2.64
N GLN A 3 -11.10 -13.73 2.98
CA GLN A 3 -10.65 -13.86 4.36
C GLN A 3 -9.17 -13.49 4.45
N LEU A 4 -8.86 -12.62 5.41
CA LEU A 4 -7.50 -12.31 5.81
C LEU A 4 -7.18 -13.02 7.13
N SER A 5 -5.99 -13.61 7.22
CA SER A 5 -5.52 -14.24 8.44
C SER A 5 -4.01 -14.15 8.57
N VAL A 6 -3.51 -14.08 9.79
CA VAL A 6 -2.08 -14.15 10.11
C VAL A 6 -1.77 -15.50 10.78
N SER A 7 -0.79 -16.23 10.26
CA SER A 7 -0.27 -17.46 10.85
C SER A 7 1.20 -17.64 10.51
N ASP A 8 2.01 -18.14 11.45
CA ASP A 8 3.45 -18.38 11.24
C ASP A 8 4.22 -17.18 10.66
N ALA A 9 3.92 -15.98 11.18
CA ALA A 9 4.48 -14.70 10.69
C ALA A 9 4.24 -14.42 9.19
N LYS A 10 3.21 -15.06 8.61
CA LYS A 10 2.74 -14.83 7.25
C LYS A 10 1.33 -14.28 7.26
N LEU A 11 1.07 -13.39 6.32
CA LEU A 11 -0.26 -12.89 6.02
C LEU A 11 -0.84 -13.70 4.86
N HIS A 12 -2.02 -14.25 5.05
CA HIS A 12 -2.72 -15.05 4.07
C HIS A 12 -4.03 -14.37 3.68
N CYS A 13 -4.22 -14.15 2.38
CA CYS A 13 -5.50 -13.77 1.82
C CYS A 13 -6.08 -14.96 1.06
N ASN A 14 -7.21 -15.46 1.56
CA ASN A 14 -7.97 -16.52 0.92
C ASN A 14 -9.15 -15.91 0.19
N HIS A 15 -9.22 -16.17 -1.12
CA HIS A 15 -10.30 -15.71 -1.98
C HIS A 15 -11.11 -16.90 -2.51
N VAL A 16 -12.35 -16.66 -2.94
CA VAL A 16 -13.20 -17.69 -3.60
C VAL A 16 -12.55 -18.18 -4.89
N LYS A 17 -11.82 -17.27 -5.54
CA LYS A 17 -11.09 -17.49 -6.78
C LYS A 17 -9.64 -17.80 -6.42
N PRO A 18 -9.14 -19.03 -6.63
CA PRO A 18 -7.80 -19.43 -6.21
C PRO A 18 -6.68 -18.56 -6.78
N GLU A 19 -6.86 -18.00 -7.97
CA GLU A 19 -5.90 -17.11 -8.63
C GLU A 19 -5.75 -15.73 -7.94
N GLN A 20 -6.64 -15.41 -6.99
CA GLN A 20 -6.59 -14.19 -6.18
C GLN A 20 -6.12 -14.47 -4.75
N CYS A 21 -5.82 -15.74 -4.41
CA CYS A 21 -5.21 -16.07 -3.14
C CYS A 21 -3.73 -15.70 -3.14
N TRP A 22 -3.24 -15.19 -2.03
CA TRP A 22 -1.82 -14.88 -1.86
C TRP A 22 -1.39 -15.12 -0.41
N ALA A 23 -0.09 -15.33 -0.22
CA ALA A 23 0.53 -15.44 1.08
C ALA A 23 1.88 -14.73 1.05
N ILE A 24 2.12 -13.84 2.00
CA ILE A 24 3.35 -13.04 2.09
C ILE A 24 3.94 -13.16 3.49
N ALA A 25 5.27 -13.16 3.60
CA ALA A 25 5.92 -13.06 4.90
C ALA A 25 5.85 -11.62 5.40
N VAL A 26 5.54 -11.44 6.68
CA VAL A 26 5.45 -10.10 7.28
C VAL A 26 6.82 -9.41 7.28
N SER A 27 7.91 -10.18 7.34
CA SER A 27 9.29 -9.67 7.21
C SER A 27 9.57 -8.99 5.87
N ASP A 28 8.83 -9.38 4.82
CA ASP A 28 9.08 -8.92 3.46
C ASP A 28 8.23 -7.69 3.14
N VAL A 29 7.29 -7.34 4.01
CA VAL A 29 6.46 -6.13 3.88
C VAL A 29 7.34 -4.90 4.11
N VAL A 30 7.39 -4.03 3.10
CA VAL A 30 8.16 -2.78 3.13
C VAL A 30 7.27 -1.55 3.22
N LEU A 31 5.98 -1.68 2.88
CA LEU A 31 4.97 -0.63 2.99
C LEU A 31 3.57 -1.24 3.14
N ILE A 32 2.73 -0.60 3.95
CA ILE A 32 1.29 -0.84 4.05
C ILE A 32 0.58 0.48 3.81
N ALA A 33 -0.41 0.49 2.93
CA ALA A 33 -1.26 1.65 2.70
C ALA A 33 -2.74 1.25 2.62
N GLU A 34 -3.61 2.22 2.81
CA GLU A 34 -5.03 2.09 2.61
C GLU A 34 -5.49 3.05 1.51
N TYR A 35 -6.50 2.65 0.73
CA TYR A 35 -7.10 3.53 -0.25
C TYR A 35 -8.58 3.21 -0.47
N THR A 36 -9.31 4.23 -0.93
CA THR A 36 -10.69 4.10 -1.39
C THR A 36 -10.80 4.32 -2.89
N THR A 37 -11.86 3.80 -3.49
CA THR A 37 -12.19 3.97 -4.92
C THR A 37 -13.51 4.73 -5.08
N ASP A 38 -13.79 5.22 -6.29
CA ASP A 38 -15.02 5.94 -6.63
C ASP A 38 -16.19 5.04 -7.04
N GLU A 39 -16.00 3.71 -7.00
CA GLU A 39 -17.00 2.68 -7.35
C GLU A 39 -18.27 2.66 -6.46
N GLY A 40 -18.30 3.48 -5.40
CA GLY A 40 -19.49 3.75 -4.59
C GLY A 40 -20.01 2.56 -3.76
N PRO A 41 -21.09 2.75 -2.96
CA PRO A 41 -21.50 1.85 -1.87
C PRO A 41 -22.06 0.48 -2.31
N LYS A 42 -22.01 0.17 -3.61
CA LYS A 42 -22.48 -1.12 -4.17
C LYS A 42 -21.33 -2.09 -4.46
N VAL A 43 -20.09 -1.61 -4.44
CA VAL A 43 -18.87 -2.37 -4.72
C VAL A 43 -17.91 -2.08 -3.58
N ASP A 44 -17.05 -3.04 -3.23
CA ASP A 44 -15.99 -2.83 -2.24
C ASP A 44 -15.17 -1.59 -2.64
N ASP A 45 -15.19 -0.58 -1.79
CA ASP A 45 -14.65 0.75 -2.06
C ASP A 45 -13.51 1.12 -1.13
N TYR A 46 -13.06 0.20 -0.28
CA TYR A 46 -12.04 0.42 0.74
C TYR A 46 -11.10 -0.77 0.85
N PHE A 47 -9.81 -0.51 0.60
CA PHE A 47 -8.79 -1.54 0.44
C PHE A 47 -7.55 -1.24 1.29
N LEU A 48 -6.90 -2.32 1.70
CA LEU A 48 -5.56 -2.33 2.25
C LEU A 48 -4.61 -2.89 1.20
N VAL A 49 -3.45 -2.28 1.02
CA VAL A 49 -2.39 -2.75 0.13
C VAL A 49 -1.12 -3.00 0.92
N PHE A 50 -0.48 -4.11 0.59
CA PHE A 50 0.81 -4.54 1.08
C PHE A 50 1.78 -4.50 -0.09
N ILE A 51 2.89 -3.79 0.11
CA ILE A 51 4.02 -3.85 -0.80
C ILE A 51 5.06 -4.72 -0.13
N THR A 52 5.43 -5.81 -0.79
CA THR A 52 6.52 -6.68 -0.36
C THR A 52 7.71 -6.56 -1.26
N ARG A 53 8.87 -6.98 -0.74
CA ARG A 53 10.10 -7.08 -1.50
C ARG A 53 10.64 -8.50 -1.42
N GLU A 54 10.77 -9.14 -2.58
CA GLU A 54 11.32 -10.48 -2.73
C GLU A 54 12.38 -10.45 -3.83
N GLU A 55 13.59 -10.93 -3.54
CA GLU A 55 14.73 -10.96 -4.49
C GLU A 55 15.06 -9.62 -5.17
N GLY A 56 14.73 -8.49 -4.53
CA GLY A 56 14.97 -7.15 -5.05
C GLY A 56 13.81 -6.56 -5.86
N GLU A 57 12.79 -7.36 -6.17
CA GLU A 57 11.59 -6.95 -6.88
C GLU A 57 10.47 -6.57 -5.90
N LEU A 58 9.59 -5.67 -6.34
CA LEU A 58 8.44 -5.21 -5.55
C LEU A 58 7.15 -5.89 -6.01
N TYR A 59 6.39 -6.40 -5.06
CA TYR A 59 5.11 -7.05 -5.29
C TYR A 59 4.00 -6.34 -4.55
N TYR A 60 2.83 -6.25 -5.19
CA TYR A 60 1.67 -5.52 -4.68
C TYR A 60 0.53 -6.50 -4.43
N SER A 61 0.13 -6.62 -3.17
CA SER A 61 -0.99 -7.47 -2.75
C SER A 61 -2.03 -6.60 -2.07
N ASN A 62 -3.29 -6.68 -2.50
CA ASN A 62 -4.38 -5.94 -1.86
C ASN A 62 -5.47 -6.87 -1.34
N VAL A 63 -6.23 -6.34 -0.39
CA VAL A 63 -7.40 -6.98 0.19
C VAL A 63 -8.44 -5.93 0.54
N THR A 64 -9.71 -6.26 0.36
CA THR A 64 -10.83 -5.43 0.82
C THR A 64 -10.84 -5.33 2.35
N MET A 65 -11.12 -4.14 2.87
CA MET A 65 -11.30 -3.92 4.31
C MET A 65 -12.55 -4.59 4.87
N TYR A 66 -13.42 -5.12 4.01
CA TYR A 66 -14.60 -5.91 4.38
C TYR A 66 -14.30 -7.42 4.48
N ALA A 67 -13.05 -7.84 4.33
CA ALA A 67 -12.67 -9.24 4.43
C ALA A 67 -12.91 -9.80 5.85
N ALA A 68 -13.30 -11.08 5.92
CA ALA A 68 -13.41 -11.77 7.20
C ALA A 68 -12.03 -11.86 7.87
N GLY A 69 -11.97 -11.66 9.19
CA GLY A 69 -10.71 -11.73 9.96
C GLY A 69 -9.80 -10.50 9.83
N ILE A 70 -10.26 -9.41 9.22
CA ILE A 70 -9.46 -8.20 9.00
C ILE A 70 -8.96 -7.58 10.31
N ASN A 71 -9.82 -7.43 11.32
CA ASN A 71 -9.47 -6.78 12.59
C ASN A 71 -8.48 -7.62 13.40
N GLU A 72 -8.70 -8.94 13.46
CA GLU A 72 -7.80 -9.88 14.11
C GLU A 72 -6.43 -9.90 13.42
N SER A 73 -6.42 -9.87 12.09
CA SER A 73 -5.19 -9.81 11.30
C SER A 73 -4.43 -8.51 11.49
N LEU A 74 -5.12 -7.37 11.55
CA LEU A 74 -4.50 -6.07 11.83
C LEU A 74 -3.87 -6.04 13.23
N THR A 75 -4.58 -6.54 14.24
CA THR A 75 -4.04 -6.65 15.61
C THR A 75 -2.78 -7.52 15.66
N ALA A 76 -2.78 -8.64 14.93
CA ALA A 76 -1.62 -9.50 14.82
C ALA A 76 -0.46 -8.83 14.07
N LEU A 77 -0.75 -8.09 13.00
CA LEU A 77 0.25 -7.32 12.25
C LEU A 77 0.88 -6.21 13.12
N GLU A 78 0.09 -5.47 13.90
CA GLU A 78 0.60 -4.48 14.85
C GLU A 78 1.61 -5.10 15.84
N SER A 79 1.29 -6.31 16.33
CA SER A 79 2.16 -7.05 17.24
C SER A 79 3.46 -7.49 16.56
N LEU A 80 3.39 -7.94 15.30
CA LEU A 80 4.57 -8.38 14.53
C LEU A 80 5.45 -7.21 14.08
N LEU A 81 4.86 -6.07 13.73
CA LEU A 81 5.57 -4.86 13.30
C LEU A 81 6.06 -4.02 14.48
N GLY A 82 5.56 -4.27 15.70
CA GLY A 82 5.91 -3.51 16.89
C GLY A 82 5.41 -2.06 16.89
N CYS A 83 4.33 -1.78 16.17
CA CYS A 83 3.73 -0.44 16.09
C CYS A 83 2.22 -0.51 15.84
N SER A 84 1.49 0.57 16.17
CA SER A 84 0.06 0.66 15.84
C SER A 84 -0.15 1.02 14.37
N LEU A 85 -1.17 0.41 13.77
CA LEU A 85 -1.62 0.64 12.41
C LEU A 85 -2.91 1.48 12.47
N GLU A 86 -2.76 2.80 12.41
CA GLU A 86 -3.90 3.71 12.42
C GLU A 86 -4.57 3.76 11.05
N LEU A 87 -5.79 3.25 10.95
CA LEU A 87 -6.66 3.35 9.76
C LEU A 87 -7.60 4.55 9.88
N ALA A 88 -7.86 5.24 8.77
CA ALA A 88 -8.63 6.50 8.81
C ALA A 88 -9.64 6.68 7.66
N LEU A 89 -9.78 5.72 6.75
CA LEU A 89 -10.66 5.87 5.57
C LEU A 89 -12.01 5.17 5.66
N SER A 90 -12.34 4.52 6.79
CA SER A 90 -13.59 3.76 7.00
C SER A 90 -14.90 4.55 6.84
N SER A 91 -14.85 5.88 6.80
CA SER A 91 -15.99 6.78 6.59
C SER A 91 -15.79 7.75 5.43
N SER A 92 -14.76 7.55 4.60
CA SER A 92 -14.47 8.46 3.50
C SER A 92 -15.49 8.31 2.38
N THR A 93 -16.16 9.40 2.02
CA THR A 93 -17.03 9.49 0.83
C THR A 93 -16.28 9.98 -0.40
N GLU A 94 -14.97 10.18 -0.28
CA GLU A 94 -14.08 10.68 -1.32
C GLU A 94 -12.99 9.64 -1.58
N MET A 95 -12.52 9.61 -2.82
CA MET A 95 -11.36 8.82 -3.22
C MET A 95 -10.12 9.37 -2.49
N LYS A 96 -9.58 8.58 -1.56
CA LYS A 96 -8.44 8.94 -0.72
C LYS A 96 -7.50 7.77 -0.61
N SER A 97 -6.25 8.06 -0.35
CA SER A 97 -5.26 7.03 -0.04
C SER A 97 -4.24 7.56 0.93
N ARG A 98 -3.72 6.69 1.79
CA ARG A 98 -2.67 7.04 2.72
C ARG A 98 -1.82 5.85 3.10
N VAL A 99 -0.56 6.12 3.37
CA VAL A 99 0.36 5.16 3.97
C VAL A 99 -0.02 4.97 5.43
N VAL A 100 -0.07 3.70 5.86
CA VAL A 100 -0.33 3.28 7.23
C VAL A 100 0.99 2.89 7.91
N TRP A 101 1.91 2.27 7.15
CA TRP A 101 3.23 1.87 7.61
C TRP A 101 4.23 1.93 6.45
N PRO A 102 5.51 2.31 6.64
CA PRO A 102 6.20 2.58 7.91
C PRO A 102 5.80 3.89 8.59
N GLN A 103 6.06 4.00 9.89
CA GLN A 103 5.68 5.17 10.71
C GLN A 103 6.22 6.51 10.16
N LYS A 104 7.42 6.50 9.57
CA LYS A 104 8.00 7.71 8.95
C LYS A 104 7.21 8.26 7.76
N LEU A 105 6.37 7.45 7.13
CA LEU A 105 5.48 7.83 6.03
C LEU A 105 4.01 7.80 6.43
N ALA A 106 3.66 7.33 7.64
CA ALA A 106 2.28 7.17 8.05
C ALA A 106 1.51 8.50 7.92
N GLY A 107 0.32 8.43 7.33
CA GLY A 107 -0.51 9.59 7.03
C GLY A 107 -0.19 10.33 5.73
N SER A 108 0.96 10.11 5.09
CA SER A 108 1.24 10.66 3.76
C SER A 108 0.39 10.00 2.68
N ALA A 109 0.21 10.67 1.54
CA ALA A 109 -0.55 10.14 0.42
C ALA A 109 0.14 8.91 -0.18
N TYR A 110 -0.63 7.84 -0.43
CA TYR A 110 -0.13 6.68 -1.14
C TYR A 110 -0.25 6.86 -2.66
N PHE A 111 -1.39 7.38 -3.11
CA PHE A 111 -1.64 7.82 -4.47
C PHE A 111 -1.75 9.35 -4.55
N ARG A 112 -1.21 9.90 -5.63
CA ARG A 112 -1.56 11.22 -6.16
C ARG A 112 -2.66 11.03 -7.20
N TYR A 113 -3.73 11.77 -7.04
CA TYR A 113 -4.85 11.76 -7.98
C TYR A 113 -4.77 13.00 -8.88
N GLU A 114 -4.72 12.77 -10.19
CA GLU A 114 -4.67 13.84 -11.18
C GLU A 114 -5.93 13.85 -12.02
N GLN A 115 -6.45 15.06 -12.28
CA GLN A 115 -7.53 15.22 -13.24
C GLN A 115 -6.94 15.19 -14.64
N VAL A 116 -7.33 14.19 -15.43
CA VAL A 116 -6.95 14.14 -16.84
C VAL A 116 -7.71 15.25 -17.56
N VAL A 117 -6.99 16.29 -17.98
CA VAL A 117 -7.57 17.36 -18.78
C VAL A 117 -7.86 16.79 -20.17
N PRO A 118 -9.13 16.75 -20.63
CA PRO A 118 -9.45 16.22 -21.94
C PRO A 118 -8.76 17.07 -23.03
N GLU A 119 -7.87 16.43 -23.81
CA GLU A 119 -7.07 17.10 -24.84
C GLU A 119 -7.87 17.42 -26.12
N GLY A 120 -9.13 16.94 -26.22
CA GLY A 120 -9.99 17.10 -27.39
C GLY A 120 -11.31 17.85 -27.15
N PHE A 121 -11.84 18.49 -28.20
CA PHE A 121 -13.18 19.09 -28.18
C PHE A 121 -14.28 18.04 -27.92
N TRP A 122 -14.12 16.83 -28.49
CA TRP A 122 -15.02 15.69 -28.24
C TRP A 122 -14.88 15.14 -26.81
N ASP A 123 -13.66 15.09 -26.27
CA ASP A 123 -13.42 14.64 -24.89
C ASP A 123 -13.96 15.63 -23.86
N ARG A 124 -13.95 16.95 -24.14
CA ARG A 124 -14.61 17.97 -23.31
C ARG A 124 -16.13 17.85 -23.26
N VAL A 125 -16.76 17.46 -24.38
CA VAL A 125 -18.21 17.23 -24.42
C VAL A 125 -18.55 15.93 -23.68
N ARG A 126 -17.72 14.89 -23.83
CA ARG A 126 -17.90 13.60 -23.15
C ARG A 126 -17.66 13.69 -21.63
N SER A 127 -16.63 14.41 -21.20
CA SER A 127 -16.33 14.62 -19.77
C SER A 127 -17.40 15.44 -19.04
N ARG A 128 -18.14 16.29 -19.75
CA ARG A 128 -19.33 16.97 -19.19
C ARG A 128 -20.49 16.03 -18.88
N VAL A 129 -20.57 14.88 -19.56
CA VAL A 129 -21.63 13.89 -19.40
C VAL A 129 -21.21 12.75 -18.46
N GLN A 130 -19.92 12.37 -18.50
CA GLN A 130 -19.38 11.21 -17.76
C GLN A 130 -18.52 11.60 -16.54
N GLY A 131 -18.29 12.90 -16.30
CA GLY A 131 -17.37 13.37 -15.27
C GLY A 131 -15.92 13.42 -15.75
N THR A 132 -15.08 14.15 -15.01
CA THR A 132 -13.64 14.21 -15.23
C THR A 132 -13.02 12.88 -14.78
N ARG A 133 -12.31 12.21 -15.68
CA ARG A 133 -11.57 10.98 -15.35
C ARG A 133 -10.40 11.34 -14.43
N MET A 134 -10.31 10.65 -13.30
CA MET A 134 -9.17 10.73 -12.42
C MET A 134 -8.18 9.60 -12.73
N GLU A 135 -6.91 9.93 -12.81
CA GLU A 135 -5.82 8.95 -12.85
C GLU A 135 -5.11 8.93 -11.50
N SER A 136 -4.77 7.74 -11.02
CA SER A 136 -4.01 7.53 -9.79
C SER A 136 -2.58 7.12 -10.13
N HIS A 137 -1.63 7.85 -9.56
CA HIS A 137 -0.20 7.55 -9.62
C HIS A 137 0.31 7.31 -8.21
N VAL A 138 1.27 6.40 -8.02
CA VAL A 138 1.95 6.28 -6.73
C VAL A 138 2.63 7.62 -6.39
N ALA A 139 2.44 8.10 -5.17
CA ALA A 139 2.96 9.40 -4.76
C ALA A 139 4.50 9.41 -4.79
N ASP A 140 5.08 10.56 -5.15
CA ASP A 140 6.54 10.72 -5.29
C ASP A 140 7.29 10.31 -4.01
N SER A 141 6.76 10.68 -2.82
CA SER A 141 7.33 10.30 -1.52
C SER A 141 7.40 8.79 -1.30
N VAL A 142 6.44 8.05 -1.85
CA VAL A 142 6.42 6.58 -1.79
C VAL A 142 7.43 6.01 -2.78
N CYS A 143 7.47 6.53 -4.00
CA CYS A 143 8.47 6.14 -5.01
C CYS A 143 9.90 6.38 -4.51
N GLU A 144 10.18 7.54 -3.92
CA GLU A 144 11.48 7.89 -3.32
C GLU A 144 11.85 6.94 -2.18
N TYR A 145 10.90 6.64 -1.30
CA TYR A 145 11.11 5.69 -0.21
C TYR A 145 11.44 4.28 -0.73
N LEU A 146 10.65 3.77 -1.67
CA LEU A 146 10.86 2.44 -2.23
C LEU A 146 12.18 2.36 -3.01
N ALA A 147 12.56 3.42 -3.74
CA ALA A 147 13.85 3.51 -4.42
C ALA A 147 15.03 3.53 -3.43
N ALA A 148 14.89 4.23 -2.30
CA ALA A 148 15.93 4.28 -1.27
C ALA A 148 16.19 2.91 -0.61
N LEU A 149 15.17 2.05 -0.52
CA LEU A 149 15.35 0.66 -0.03
C LEU A 149 16.23 -0.18 -0.95
N ASN A 150 16.37 0.19 -2.23
CA ASN A 150 17.15 -0.56 -3.21
C ASN A 150 18.63 -0.19 -3.24
N GLN A 151 19.07 0.80 -2.45
CA GLN A 151 20.50 1.13 -2.37
C GLN A 151 21.21 0.20 -1.37
N PRO A 152 22.30 -0.47 -1.75
CA PRO A 152 23.15 -1.16 -0.79
C PRO A 152 23.70 -0.13 0.19
N GLU A 153 23.65 -0.42 1.50
CA GLU A 153 24.21 0.49 2.51
C GLU A 153 25.66 0.84 2.13
N PRO A 154 26.06 2.12 2.24
CA PRO A 154 27.45 2.49 2.00
C PRO A 154 28.31 1.74 3.03
N HIS A 155 29.15 0.82 2.55
CA HIS A 155 30.19 0.20 3.37
C HIS A 155 31.06 1.30 3.97
N ILE A 156 30.85 1.58 5.26
CA ILE A 156 31.73 2.42 6.05
C ILE A 156 33.03 1.63 6.16
N ASN A 157 34.01 1.93 5.29
CA ASN A 157 35.38 1.48 5.47
C ASN A 157 35.88 2.07 6.79
N ALA A 158 35.85 1.26 7.85
CA ALA A 158 36.53 1.56 9.09
C ALA A 158 38.02 1.69 8.76
N THR A 159 38.51 2.93 8.70
CA THR A 159 39.95 3.23 8.67
C THR A 159 40.59 2.62 9.89
N GLU A 160 41.35 1.57 9.62
CA GLU A 160 42.27 0.90 10.51
C GLU A 160 43.34 1.92 10.96
N SER A 161 43.12 2.54 12.13
CA SER A 161 44.13 3.35 12.79
C SER A 161 45.07 2.43 13.57
N THR A 162 46.15 2.00 12.91
CA THR A 162 47.29 1.32 13.54
C THR A 162 48.01 2.28 14.50
N PRO A 163 48.22 1.93 15.78
CA PRO A 163 49.13 2.68 16.62
C PRO A 163 50.57 2.31 16.26
N SER A 164 51.38 3.31 15.90
CA SER A 164 52.84 3.13 15.76
C SER A 164 53.52 3.17 17.14
N PRO A 165 54.60 2.41 17.33
CA PRO A 165 55.29 2.24 18.62
C PRO A 165 56.07 3.47 19.10
#